data_AF-B1IM07-F1
#
_entry.id   AF-B1IM07-F1
#
_cell.length_a   1.000
_cell.length_b   1.000
_cell.length_c   1.000
_cell.angle_alpha   90.00
_cell.angle_beta   90.00
_cell.angle_gamma   90.00
#
_symmetry.space_group_name_H-M   'P 1'
#
loop_
_entity.id
_entity.type
_entity.pdbx_description
1 polymer ?
#
loop_
_entity_poly.entity_id
_entity_poly.type
_entity_poly.pdbx_seq_one_letter_code
_entity_poly.pdbx_strand_id
1 'polypeptide(L)'
;MNIYQVNTFTNKVFLGNSIGVCLLNEPVEKDYMENVALELNLSETIFLCKDTDGYKTNIFSPKGELCLCIKSILAASHILWQEGLIDEKEHIKFYCREDVLETKLNTDFIEIKIPLTLEKKLCLLHNFSKALEIEEDLTIDYLESLKEQKTYIKGNSKFKIRLEGENIILSGSAITVIVGDLII
;
A
#
# COMPACT_ATOMS: atom_id res chain seq x y z
N MET A 1 3.15 6.24 20.20
CA MET A 1 2.79 5.68 18.87
C MET A 1 3.87 6.13 17.90
N ASN A 2 4.55 5.20 17.24
CA ASN A 2 5.57 5.54 16.25
C ASN A 2 4.90 5.97 14.95
N ILE A 3 5.40 7.06 14.36
CA ILE A 3 4.95 7.60 13.08
C ILE A 3 6.11 7.64 12.11
N TYR A 4 5.84 7.18 10.90
CA TYR A 4 6.75 7.25 9.78
C TYR A 4 6.07 7.97 8.64
N GLN A 5 6.82 8.81 7.93
CA GLN A 5 6.41 9.28 6.61
C GLN A 5 7.22 8.50 5.58
N VAL A 6 6.52 7.90 4.62
CA VAL A 6 7.10 7.04 3.59
C VAL A 6 6.66 7.54 2.23
N ASN A 7 7.62 7.70 1.32
CA ASN A 7 7.30 7.96 -0.07
C ASN A 7 7.28 6.64 -0.85
N THR A 8 6.16 6.37 -1.53
CA THR A 8 5.96 5.13 -2.30
C THR A 8 6.05 5.35 -3.80
N PHE A 9 6.38 4.27 -4.52
CA PHE A 9 6.68 4.26 -5.96
C PHE A 9 7.81 5.23 -6.32
N THR A 10 8.81 5.31 -5.44
CA THR A 10 10.01 6.11 -5.65
C THR A 10 11.16 5.53 -4.81
N ASN A 11 12.39 5.89 -5.19
CA ASN A 11 13.61 5.71 -4.40
C ASN A 11 14.31 7.04 -4.11
N LYS A 12 13.62 8.16 -4.37
CA LYS A 12 14.10 9.53 -4.15
C LYS A 12 13.17 10.26 -3.21
N VAL A 13 13.76 10.94 -2.24
CA VAL A 13 13.07 11.88 -1.34
C VAL A 13 12.38 12.98 -2.16
N PHE A 14 11.26 13.50 -1.66
CA PHE A 14 10.42 14.54 -2.29
C PHE A 14 9.67 14.13 -3.57
N LEU A 15 9.81 12.88 -4.03
CA LEU A 15 9.04 12.33 -5.14
C LEU A 15 8.10 11.21 -4.64
N GLY A 16 7.21 10.74 -5.51
CA GLY A 16 6.28 9.65 -5.20
C GLY A 16 5.09 10.10 -4.35
N ASN A 17 4.40 9.13 -3.75
CA ASN A 17 3.23 9.38 -2.91
C ASN A 17 3.62 9.38 -1.44
N SER A 18 3.34 10.48 -0.72
CA SER A 18 3.66 10.62 0.70
C SER A 18 2.57 9.99 1.57
N ILE A 19 2.95 8.99 2.35
CA ILE A 19 2.07 8.17 3.19
C ILE A 19 2.53 8.24 4.64
N GLY A 20 1.60 8.51 5.55
CA GLY A 20 1.81 8.33 6.98
C GLY A 20 1.62 6.86 7.36
N VAL A 21 2.55 6.28 8.10
CA VAL A 21 2.44 4.94 8.67
C VAL A 21 2.51 5.06 10.18
N CYS A 22 1.45 4.64 10.87
CA CYS A 22 1.35 4.68 12.32
C CYS A 22 1.36 3.25 12.87
N LEU A 23 2.34 2.91 13.70
CA LEU A 23 2.39 1.62 14.40
C LEU A 23 1.69 1.75 15.76
N LEU A 24 0.61 0.98 15.92
CA LEU A 24 -0.20 0.95 17.13
C LEU A 24 0.18 -0.24 18.01
N ASN A 25 0.32 0.01 19.30
CA ASN A 25 0.50 -1.06 20.30
C ASN A 25 -0.83 -1.77 20.62
N GLU A 26 -1.93 -1.05 20.51
CA GLU A 26 -3.29 -1.53 20.76
C GLU A 26 -4.28 -0.78 19.85
N PRO A 27 -5.48 -1.35 19.60
CA PRO A 27 -6.52 -0.65 18.84
C PRO A 27 -6.89 0.68 19.48
N VAL A 28 -7.07 1.72 18.66
CA VAL A 28 -7.50 3.06 19.10
C VAL A 28 -8.83 3.42 18.44
N GLU A 29 -9.52 4.43 18.98
CA GLU A 29 -10.80 4.89 18.45
C GLU A 29 -10.64 5.53 17.07
N LYS A 30 -11.71 5.42 16.27
CA LYS A 30 -11.76 5.98 14.92
C LYS A 30 -11.51 7.48 14.90
N ASP A 31 -12.16 8.23 15.77
CA ASP A 31 -12.03 9.69 15.84
C ASP A 31 -10.59 10.12 16.16
N TYR A 32 -9.87 9.34 16.96
CA TYR A 32 -8.45 9.58 17.21
C TYR A 32 -7.63 9.39 15.93
N MET A 33 -7.82 8.28 15.20
CA MET A 33 -7.12 8.04 13.93
C MET A 33 -7.44 9.10 12.87
N GLU A 34 -8.69 9.56 12.80
CA GLU A 34 -9.10 10.65 11.90
C GLU A 34 -8.37 11.95 12.23
N ASN A 35 -8.32 12.34 13.51
CA ASN A 35 -7.62 13.54 13.95
C ASN A 35 -6.11 13.45 13.68
N VAL A 36 -5.48 12.30 13.91
CA VAL A 36 -4.06 12.09 13.58
C VAL A 36 -3.83 12.20 12.07
N ALA A 37 -4.68 11.57 11.25
CA ALA A 37 -4.55 11.65 9.79
C ALA A 37 -4.73 13.08 9.26
N LEU A 38 -5.63 13.86 9.88
CA LEU A 38 -5.82 15.28 9.58
C LEU A 38 -4.60 16.12 9.98
N GLU A 39 -4.03 15.87 11.17
CA GLU A 39 -2.84 16.58 11.65
C GLU A 39 -1.62 16.33 10.74
N LEU A 40 -1.42 15.08 10.30
CA LEU A 40 -0.34 14.73 9.37
C LEU A 40 -0.54 15.35 7.99
N ASN A 41 -1.79 15.56 7.57
CA ASN A 41 -2.17 16.19 6.29
C ASN A 41 -1.44 15.59 5.07
N LEU A 42 -1.22 14.28 5.09
CA LEU A 42 -0.61 13.52 3.99
C LEU A 42 -1.68 13.01 3.02
N SER A 43 -1.26 12.42 1.89
CA SER A 43 -2.22 11.85 0.93
C SER A 43 -3.10 10.80 1.61
N GLU A 44 -2.47 9.90 2.36
CA GLU A 44 -3.13 8.93 3.22
C GLU A 44 -2.28 8.67 4.46
N THR A 45 -2.95 8.23 5.53
CA THR A 45 -2.33 7.69 6.74
C THR A 45 -2.89 6.29 6.98
N ILE A 46 -2.00 5.31 7.15
CA ILE A 46 -2.33 3.94 7.51
C ILE A 46 -1.93 3.66 8.95
N PHE A 47 -2.86 3.08 9.69
CA PHE A 47 -2.67 2.65 11.08
C PHE A 47 -2.57 1.13 11.09
N LEU A 48 -1.53 0.60 11.73
CA LEU A 48 -1.25 -0.82 11.79
C LEU A 48 -1.36 -1.30 13.24
N CYS A 49 -2.27 -2.24 13.50
CA CYS A 49 -2.35 -2.96 14.76
C CYS A 49 -2.06 -4.44 14.51
N LYS A 50 -1.13 -5.02 15.26
CA LYS A 50 -0.77 -6.44 15.13
C LYS A 50 -1.99 -7.32 15.43
N ASP A 51 -2.16 -8.37 14.65
CA ASP A 51 -3.18 -9.41 14.78
C ASP A 51 -2.53 -10.80 14.81
N THR A 52 -3.32 -11.87 14.89
CA THR A 52 -2.83 -13.26 15.05
C THR A 52 -1.85 -13.71 13.97
N ASP A 53 -2.08 -13.34 12.71
CA ASP A 53 -1.27 -13.77 11.55
C ASP A 53 -1.06 -12.64 10.53
N GLY A 54 -1.07 -11.39 11.00
CA GLY A 54 -0.92 -10.21 10.14
C GLY A 54 -1.17 -8.90 10.89
N TYR A 55 -1.63 -7.89 10.16
CA TYR A 55 -1.96 -6.58 10.71
C TYR A 55 -3.37 -6.17 10.31
N LYS A 56 -4.17 -5.74 11.29
CA LYS A 56 -5.39 -4.98 11.03
C LYS A 56 -5.01 -3.57 10.61
N THR A 57 -5.71 -3.07 9.60
CA THR A 57 -5.42 -1.76 9.03
C THR A 57 -6.64 -0.86 9.03
N ASN A 58 -6.41 0.41 9.35
CA ASN A 58 -7.34 1.49 9.07
C ASN A 58 -6.60 2.53 8.24
N ILE A 59 -7.23 3.00 7.16
CA ILE A 59 -6.61 3.93 6.22
C ILE A 59 -7.49 5.16 6.14
N PHE A 60 -6.89 6.33 6.28
CA PHE A 60 -7.58 7.61 6.22
C PHE A 60 -6.91 8.52 5.20
N SER A 61 -7.73 9.23 4.43
CA SER A 61 -7.33 10.44 3.73
C SER A 61 -7.84 11.66 4.52
N PRO A 62 -7.41 12.89 4.18
CA PRO A 62 -8.00 14.10 4.76
C PRO A 62 -9.52 14.23 4.53
N LYS A 63 -10.09 13.43 3.60
CA LYS A 63 -11.52 13.42 3.28
C LYS A 63 -12.30 12.31 4.00
N GLY A 64 -11.61 11.47 4.80
CA GLY A 64 -12.22 10.38 5.54
C GLY A 64 -11.58 9.01 5.24
N GLU A 65 -12.20 7.99 5.85
CA GLU A 65 -11.73 6.61 5.84
C GLU A 65 -11.85 5.95 4.45
N LEU A 66 -10.81 5.21 4.05
CA LEU A 66 -10.73 4.47 2.81
C LEU A 66 -10.86 2.96 3.07
N CYS A 67 -11.52 2.23 2.17
CA CYS A 67 -11.63 0.77 2.27
C CYS A 67 -10.29 0.07 2.04
N LEU A 68 -9.52 0.53 1.05
CA LEU A 68 -8.30 -0.09 0.57
C LEU A 68 -7.45 0.92 -0.19
N CYS A 69 -6.13 0.90 0.01
CA CYS A 69 -5.21 1.76 -0.73
C CYS A 69 -3.84 1.08 -0.89
N ILE A 70 -3.46 0.74 -2.13
CA ILE A 70 -2.23 -0.04 -2.39
C ILE A 70 -0.95 0.71 -2.02
N LYS A 71 -0.88 2.02 -2.26
CA LYS A 71 0.26 2.85 -1.81
C LYS A 71 0.42 2.80 -0.29
N SER A 72 -0.68 2.80 0.45
CA SER A 72 -0.62 2.68 1.92
C SER A 72 -0.08 1.33 2.38
N ILE A 73 -0.49 0.25 1.71
CA ILE A 73 0.00 -1.11 2.00
C ILE A 73 1.48 -1.26 1.65
N LEU A 74 1.92 -0.65 0.55
CA LEU A 74 3.33 -0.60 0.17
C LEU A 74 4.18 0.11 1.23
N ALA A 75 3.72 1.28 1.70
CA ALA A 75 4.39 2.04 2.75
C ALA A 75 4.46 1.26 4.07
N ALA A 76 3.33 0.68 4.49
CA ALA A 76 3.24 -0.15 5.69
C ALA A 76 4.21 -1.33 5.65
N SER A 77 4.24 -2.07 4.53
CA SER A 77 5.13 -3.21 4.37
C SER A 77 6.59 -2.79 4.49
N HIS A 78 6.98 -1.67 3.86
CA HIS A 78 8.33 -1.13 3.95
C HIS A 78 8.76 -0.88 5.40
N ILE A 79 7.90 -0.25 6.20
CA ILE A 79 8.20 0.00 7.62
C ILE A 79 8.32 -1.28 8.41
N LEU A 80 7.42 -2.25 8.21
CA LEU A 80 7.46 -3.51 8.96
C LEU A 80 8.77 -4.29 8.75
N TRP A 81 9.29 -4.33 7.52
CA TRP A 81 10.61 -4.92 7.26
C TRP A 81 11.77 -4.02 7.71
N GLN A 82 11.70 -2.70 7.47
CA GLN A 82 12.76 -1.76 7.88
C GLN A 82 13.01 -1.79 9.39
N GLU A 83 11.94 -1.84 10.18
CA GLU A 83 12.02 -1.87 11.64
C GLU A 83 12.32 -3.28 12.19
N GLY A 84 12.48 -4.28 11.32
CA GLY A 84 12.75 -5.67 11.70
C GLY A 84 11.61 -6.34 12.46
N LEU A 85 10.38 -5.87 12.28
CA LEU A 85 9.19 -6.44 12.94
C LEU A 85 8.71 -7.74 12.28
N ILE A 86 9.14 -7.97 11.04
CA ILE A 86 8.88 -9.17 10.24
C ILE A 86 10.19 -9.58 9.55
N ASP A 87 10.48 -10.88 9.49
CA ASP A 87 11.63 -11.39 8.76
C ASP A 87 11.48 -11.14 7.24
N GLU A 88 12.56 -10.81 6.54
CA GLU A 88 12.52 -10.50 5.10
C GLU A 88 12.02 -11.68 4.24
N LYS A 89 12.07 -12.92 4.75
CA LYS A 89 11.56 -14.11 4.08
C LYS A 89 10.07 -14.38 4.34
N GLU A 90 9.49 -13.69 5.31
CA GLU A 90 8.09 -13.85 5.67
C GLU A 90 7.19 -12.95 4.84
N HIS A 91 5.98 -13.45 4.57
CA HIS A 91 4.93 -12.68 3.93
C HIS A 91 4.13 -11.92 5.00
N ILE A 92 3.67 -10.72 4.65
CA ILE A 92 2.83 -9.91 5.53
C ILE A 92 1.40 -9.94 5.03
N LYS A 93 0.45 -10.29 5.91
CA LYS A 93 -0.97 -10.13 5.64
C LYS A 93 -1.50 -8.83 6.22
N PHE A 94 -2.27 -8.11 5.41
CA PHE A 94 -2.99 -6.91 5.82
C PHE A 94 -4.49 -7.16 5.70
N TYR A 95 -5.17 -6.97 6.82
CA TYR A 95 -6.62 -7.06 6.93
C TYR A 95 -7.22 -5.66 6.75
N CYS A 96 -7.84 -5.43 5.60
CA CYS A 96 -8.43 -4.16 5.16
C CYS A 96 -9.95 -4.32 5.05
N ARG A 97 -10.67 -4.09 6.15
CA ARG A 97 -12.11 -4.41 6.27
C ARG A 97 -12.38 -5.88 5.92
N GLU A 98 -13.02 -6.14 4.79
CA GLU A 98 -13.35 -7.49 4.30
C GLU A 98 -12.29 -8.06 3.35
N ASP A 99 -11.34 -7.23 2.89
CA ASP A 99 -10.32 -7.63 1.94
C ASP A 99 -9.00 -7.98 2.67
N VAL A 100 -8.28 -8.95 2.13
CA VAL A 100 -6.96 -9.36 2.62
C VAL A 100 -5.94 -9.18 1.50
N LEU A 101 -4.88 -8.44 1.79
CA LEU A 101 -3.73 -8.30 0.90
C LEU A 101 -2.52 -8.97 1.51
N GLU A 102 -1.70 -9.56 0.65
CA GLU A 102 -0.47 -10.24 1.04
C GLU A 102 0.71 -9.56 0.37
N THR A 103 1.75 -9.28 1.13
CA THR A 103 2.98 -8.69 0.61
C THR A 103 4.19 -9.55 0.88
N LYS A 104 5.17 -9.47 -0.01
CA LYS A 104 6.47 -10.14 0.15
C LYS A 104 7.58 -9.21 -0.31
N LEU A 105 8.73 -9.31 0.35
CA LEU A 105 9.92 -8.58 -0.04
C LEU A 105 10.71 -9.39 -1.06
N ASN A 106 11.01 -8.78 -2.19
CA ASN A 106 11.98 -9.29 -3.15
C ASN A 106 13.21 -8.38 -3.15
N THR A 107 14.28 -8.81 -3.81
CA THR A 107 15.57 -8.09 -3.90
C THR A 107 15.43 -6.64 -4.38
N ASP A 108 14.51 -6.39 -5.31
CA ASP A 108 14.35 -5.08 -5.96
C ASP A 108 13.12 -4.31 -5.49
N PHE A 109 12.06 -5.01 -5.05
CA PHE A 109 10.74 -4.42 -4.82
C PHE A 109 9.97 -5.17 -3.73
N ILE A 110 9.02 -4.46 -3.14
CA ILE A 110 7.94 -5.07 -2.37
C ILE A 110 6.85 -5.48 -3.36
N GLU A 111 6.41 -6.72 -3.32
CA GLU A 111 5.29 -7.21 -4.12
C GLU A 111 4.02 -7.29 -3.30
N ILE A 112 2.91 -6.89 -3.89
CA ILE A 112 1.58 -6.90 -3.30
C ILE A 112 0.71 -7.77 -4.20
N LYS A 113 0.22 -8.86 -3.62
CA LYS A 113 -0.73 -9.76 -4.27
C LYS A 113 -2.14 -9.25 -4.02
N ILE A 114 -2.92 -9.09 -5.09
CA ILE A 114 -4.26 -8.50 -5.06
C ILE A 114 -5.29 -9.57 -5.47
N PRO A 115 -5.80 -10.37 -4.51
CA PRO A 115 -6.78 -11.44 -4.76
C PRO A 115 -8.22 -10.93 -4.76
N LEU A 116 -8.48 -9.79 -5.39
CA LEU A 116 -9.81 -9.15 -5.39
C LEU A 116 -10.71 -9.67 -6.51
N THR A 117 -12.02 -9.42 -6.39
CA THR A 117 -12.97 -9.64 -7.50
C THR A 117 -12.62 -8.78 -8.72
N LEU A 118 -13.07 -9.17 -9.91
CA LEU A 118 -12.79 -8.42 -11.14
C LEU A 118 -13.21 -6.94 -11.02
N GLU A 119 -14.40 -6.66 -10.52
CA GLU A 119 -14.91 -5.28 -10.33
C GLU A 119 -13.99 -4.45 -9.42
N LYS A 120 -13.56 -5.02 -8.28
CA LYS A 120 -12.63 -4.37 -7.36
C LYS A 120 -11.25 -4.18 -8.00
N LYS A 121 -10.77 -5.14 -8.80
CA LYS A 121 -9.50 -5.01 -9.55
C LYS A 121 -9.54 -3.86 -10.53
N LEU A 122 -10.60 -3.75 -11.34
CA LEU A 122 -10.74 -2.66 -12.32
C LEU A 122 -10.82 -1.29 -11.63
N CYS A 123 -11.61 -1.18 -10.55
CA CYS A 123 -11.68 0.05 -9.76
C CYS A 123 -10.32 0.43 -9.15
N LEU A 124 -9.60 -0.55 -8.62
CA LEU A 124 -8.26 -0.37 -8.07
C LEU A 124 -7.28 0.13 -9.14
N LEU A 125 -7.24 -0.51 -10.30
CA LEU A 125 -6.35 -0.15 -11.41
C LEU A 125 -6.64 1.26 -11.93
N HIS A 126 -7.92 1.61 -12.11
CA HIS A 126 -8.34 2.95 -12.52
C HIS A 126 -7.87 4.03 -11.52
N ASN A 127 -8.10 3.81 -10.23
CA ASN A 127 -7.66 4.75 -9.20
C ASN A 127 -6.12 4.80 -9.10
N PHE A 128 -5.46 3.67 -9.35
CA PHE A 128 -4.01 3.58 -9.34
C PHE A 128 -3.37 4.34 -10.52
N SER A 129 -3.92 4.23 -11.73
CA SER A 129 -3.50 5.05 -12.89
C SER A 129 -3.51 6.54 -12.55
N LYS A 130 -4.61 7.02 -11.95
CA LYS A 130 -4.75 8.42 -11.54
C LYS A 130 -3.71 8.81 -10.48
N ALA A 131 -3.47 7.96 -9.49
CA ALA A 131 -2.53 8.24 -8.41
C ALA A 131 -1.06 8.24 -8.85
N LEU A 132 -0.74 7.58 -9.97
CA LEU A 132 0.60 7.58 -10.57
C LEU A 132 0.77 8.65 -11.66
N GLU A 133 -0.25 9.46 -11.92
CA GLU A 133 -0.27 10.44 -13.03
C GLU A 133 0.05 9.79 -14.38
N ILE A 134 -0.38 8.54 -14.57
CA ILE A 134 -0.21 7.83 -15.84
C ILE A 134 -1.41 8.19 -16.73
N GLU A 135 -1.16 8.74 -17.92
CA GLU A 135 -2.22 9.09 -18.89
C GLU A 135 -2.99 7.86 -19.39
N GLU A 136 -2.35 6.70 -19.41
CA GLU A 136 -2.91 5.43 -19.85
C GLU A 136 -3.70 4.74 -18.72
N ASP A 137 -4.93 4.31 -19.04
CA ASP A 137 -5.80 3.58 -18.13
C ASP A 137 -5.37 2.11 -18.01
N LEU A 138 -4.79 1.76 -16.87
CA LEU A 138 -4.34 0.40 -16.55
C LEU A 138 -5.47 -0.63 -16.60
N THR A 139 -6.73 -0.19 -16.52
CA THR A 139 -7.90 -1.03 -16.70
C THR A 139 -7.93 -1.63 -18.11
N ILE A 140 -7.59 -0.83 -19.12
CA ILE A 140 -7.54 -1.27 -20.53
C ILE A 140 -6.36 -2.25 -20.70
N ASP A 141 -5.16 -1.87 -20.23
CA ASP A 141 -3.96 -2.71 -20.30
C ASP A 141 -4.20 -4.10 -19.67
N TYR A 142 -4.91 -4.14 -18.54
CA TYR A 142 -5.28 -5.38 -17.86
C TYR A 142 -6.24 -6.25 -18.69
N LEU A 143 -7.30 -5.65 -19.24
CA LEU A 143 -8.28 -6.37 -20.06
C LEU A 143 -7.67 -6.90 -21.37
N GLU A 144 -6.76 -6.16 -21.99
CA GLU A 144 -6.01 -6.63 -23.16
C GLU A 144 -5.07 -7.76 -22.81
N SER A 145 -4.35 -7.64 -21.69
CA SER A 145 -3.45 -8.70 -21.21
C SER A 145 -4.19 -10.01 -20.94
N LEU A 146 -5.42 -9.96 -20.41
CA LEU A 146 -6.26 -11.16 -20.24
C LEU A 146 -6.63 -11.81 -21.58
N LYS A 147 -6.99 -11.01 -22.59
CA LYS A 147 -7.34 -11.53 -23.93
C LYS A 147 -6.16 -12.17 -24.61
N GLU A 148 -4.98 -11.58 -24.46
CA GLU A 148 -3.74 -12.00 -25.11
C GLU A 148 -2.92 -13.00 -24.28
N GLN A 149 -3.42 -13.40 -23.10
CA GLN A 149 -2.74 -14.29 -22.15
C GLN A 149 -1.33 -13.78 -21.76
N LYS A 150 -1.15 -12.45 -21.73
CA LYS A 150 0.09 -11.81 -21.32
C LYS A 150 0.18 -11.79 -19.81
N THR A 151 1.33 -12.20 -19.28
CA THR A 151 1.60 -12.12 -17.83
C THR A 151 2.10 -10.74 -17.41
N TYR A 152 2.82 -10.01 -18.27
CA TYR A 152 3.25 -8.65 -17.96
C TYR A 152 2.24 -7.63 -18.48
N ILE A 153 1.83 -6.70 -17.60
CA ILE A 153 0.93 -5.61 -17.96
C ILE A 153 1.76 -4.36 -18.23
N LYS A 154 2.48 -3.87 -17.20
CA LYS A 154 3.17 -2.57 -17.27
C LYS A 154 4.20 -2.39 -16.18
N GLY A 155 5.07 -1.41 -16.31
CA GLY A 155 6.05 -1.07 -15.29
C GLY A 155 7.16 -0.17 -15.80
N ASN A 156 7.96 0.30 -14.85
CA ASN A 156 9.19 1.05 -15.05
C ASN A 156 10.17 0.74 -13.91
N SER A 157 11.16 1.61 -13.68
CA SER A 157 12.13 1.43 -12.59
C SER A 157 11.55 1.59 -11.17
N LYS A 158 10.32 2.05 -11.02
CA LYS A 158 9.67 2.37 -9.74
C LYS A 158 8.53 1.42 -9.38
N PHE A 159 7.87 0.84 -10.38
CA PHE A 159 6.78 -0.11 -10.18
C PHE A 159 6.68 -1.12 -11.32
N LYS A 160 6.08 -2.28 -11.04
CA LYS A 160 5.74 -3.29 -12.05
C LYS A 160 4.36 -3.87 -11.75
N ILE A 161 3.60 -4.20 -12.78
CA ILE A 161 2.27 -4.81 -12.70
C ILE A 161 2.28 -6.02 -13.62
N ARG A 162 1.90 -7.18 -13.05
CA ARG A 162 1.81 -8.44 -13.78
C ARG A 162 0.63 -9.27 -13.29
N LEU A 163 0.27 -10.28 -14.07
CA LEU A 163 -0.71 -11.30 -13.76
C LEU A 163 -0.03 -12.56 -13.23
N GLU A 164 -0.65 -13.15 -12.21
CA GLU A 164 -0.30 -14.47 -11.69
C GLU A 164 -1.58 -15.27 -11.42
N GLY A 165 -1.93 -16.13 -12.39
CA GLY A 165 -3.25 -16.75 -12.44
C GLY A 165 -4.33 -15.66 -12.56
N GLU A 166 -5.29 -15.67 -11.64
CA GLU A 166 -6.33 -14.64 -11.57
C GLU A 166 -5.87 -13.37 -10.83
N ASN A 167 -4.71 -13.37 -10.19
CA ASN A 167 -4.27 -12.25 -9.33
C ASN A 167 -3.52 -11.19 -10.12
N ILE A 168 -3.65 -9.94 -9.66
CA ILE A 168 -2.72 -8.87 -10.03
C ILE A 168 -1.60 -8.87 -8.99
N ILE A 169 -0.36 -8.85 -9.46
CA ILE A 169 0.81 -8.60 -8.64
C ILE A 169 1.33 -7.21 -8.97
N LEU A 170 1.33 -6.35 -7.97
CA LEU A 170 1.85 -4.99 -8.06
C LEU A 170 3.12 -4.90 -7.22
N SER A 171 4.22 -4.57 -7.87
CA SER A 171 5.52 -4.38 -7.25
C SER A 171 5.88 -2.91 -7.20
N GLY A 172 6.48 -2.43 -6.11
CA GLY A 172 6.91 -1.04 -5.98
C GLY A 172 8.02 -0.85 -4.97
N SER A 173 8.72 0.28 -5.10
CA SER A 173 9.73 0.71 -4.12
C SER A 173 9.13 1.70 -3.13
N ALA A 174 9.73 1.79 -1.96
CA ALA A 174 9.37 2.77 -0.93
C ALA A 174 10.63 3.27 -0.22
N ILE A 175 10.56 4.48 0.31
CA ILE A 175 11.65 5.11 1.08
C ILE A 175 11.06 5.87 2.27
N THR A 176 11.53 5.55 3.47
CA THR A 176 11.25 6.34 4.68
C THR A 176 11.92 7.70 4.60
N VAL A 177 11.16 8.77 4.86
CA VAL A 177 11.63 10.17 4.78
C VAL A 177 11.57 10.89 6.12
N ILE A 178 10.65 10.51 7.01
CA ILE A 178 10.56 11.05 8.38
C ILE A 178 10.26 9.89 9.33
N VAL A 179 10.89 9.91 10.49
CA VAL A 179 10.61 9.03 11.64
C VAL A 179 10.37 9.91 12.85
N GLY A 180 9.34 9.61 13.62
CA GLY A 180 9.05 10.33 14.85
C GLY A 180 8.09 9.58 15.75
N ASP A 181 7.79 10.20 16.88
CA ASP A 181 6.80 9.73 17.84
C ASP A 181 5.72 10.79 17.99
N LEU A 182 4.46 10.34 18.00
CA LEU A 182 3.37 11.24 18.35
C LEU A 182 3.28 11.35 19.87
N ILE A 183 3.46 12.57 20.36
CA ILE A 183 3.35 12.95 21.76
C ILE A 183 1.98 13.62 21.92
N ILE A 184 0.97 12.86 22.33
CA ILE A 184 -0.37 13.38 22.71
C ILE A 184 -0.64 12.96 24.15
#